data_AF-A0A935T405-F1
#
_entry.id   AF-A0A935T405-F1
#
_cell.length_a   1.000
_cell.length_b   1.000
_cell.length_c   1.000
_cell.angle_alpha   90.00
_cell.angle_beta   90.00
_cell.angle_gamma   90.00
#
_symmetry.space_group_name_H-M   'P 1'
#
loop_
_entity.id
_entity.type
_entity.pdbx_description
1 polymer ?
#
loop_
_entity_poly.entity_id
_entity_poly.type
_entity_poly.pdbx_seq_one_letter_code
_entity_poly.pdbx_strand_id
1 'polypeptide(L)'
;MSRDKESKCEREGTTDLPQDGEAAREATTSEYEVGYGKPPKSTRFQPGQSGNPRGRPKGTKNLKTDLIEELHETIEIREGNRTRKVTKQRAFVKALTNGSIKGNARSAGLLLSTMLRVLDTGANDIEASDEITADEAEILREFEARLRRRAVASTTAADEQGSKPLSGES
;
A
#
# COMPACT_ATOMS: atom_id res chain seq x y z
N MET A 1 -7.06 -61.19 58.50
CA MET A 1 -7.30 -60.29 59.65
C MET A 1 -6.68 -58.94 59.32
N SER A 2 -7.48 -58.01 58.78
CA SER A 2 -7.23 -56.57 58.88
C SER A 2 -8.57 -55.90 58.68
N ARG A 3 -8.98 -55.19 59.72
CA ARG A 3 -10.22 -54.43 59.80
C ARG A 3 -9.86 -53.02 59.37
N ASP A 4 -10.55 -52.47 58.38
CA ASP A 4 -10.64 -51.03 58.24
C ASP A 4 -12.11 -50.62 58.22
N LYS A 5 -12.37 -49.61 59.03
CA LYS A 5 -13.66 -49.19 59.56
C LYS A 5 -14.43 -48.41 58.49
N GLU A 6 -15.68 -48.80 58.21
CA GLU A 6 -16.65 -47.90 57.59
C GLU A 6 -17.53 -47.29 58.68
N SER A 7 -17.32 -45.99 58.92
CA SER A 7 -18.14 -45.17 59.81
C SER A 7 -19.42 -44.75 59.08
N LYS A 8 -20.54 -45.28 59.58
CA LYS A 8 -21.90 -44.82 59.31
C LYS A 8 -22.11 -43.44 59.96
N CYS A 9 -22.52 -42.44 59.20
CA CYS A 9 -23.16 -41.23 59.73
C CYS A 9 -24.36 -40.88 58.86
N GLU A 10 -25.54 -41.03 59.45
CA GLU A 10 -26.84 -40.68 58.90
C GLU A 10 -27.03 -39.15 58.95
N ARG A 11 -27.71 -38.58 57.95
CA ARG A 11 -28.87 -37.71 58.15
C ARG A 11 -29.54 -37.32 56.83
N GLU A 12 -30.83 -37.57 56.80
CA GLU A 12 -31.80 -37.10 55.80
C GLU A 12 -32.01 -35.59 55.89
N GLY A 13 -32.52 -34.98 54.81
CA GLY A 13 -33.20 -33.69 54.93
C GLY A 13 -33.16 -32.80 53.69
N THR A 14 -34.29 -32.77 53.00
CA THR A 14 -34.89 -31.58 52.37
C THR A 14 -34.36 -31.16 50.99
N THR A 15 -35.12 -31.63 50.01
CA THR A 15 -35.45 -30.93 48.76
C THR A 15 -35.80 -29.47 48.99
N ASP A 16 -35.16 -28.55 48.25
CA ASP A 16 -35.80 -27.31 47.81
C ASP A 16 -35.08 -26.80 46.54
N LEU A 17 -35.74 -27.01 45.41
CA LEU A 17 -35.52 -26.27 44.18
C LEU A 17 -36.28 -24.94 44.30
N PRO A 18 -35.65 -23.77 44.17
CA PRO A 18 -36.39 -22.58 43.79
C PRO A 18 -36.44 -22.51 42.26
N GLN A 19 -37.63 -22.83 41.74
CA GLN A 19 -38.09 -22.31 40.47
C GLN A 19 -38.41 -20.80 40.62
N ASP A 20 -38.40 -20.12 39.48
CA ASP A 20 -39.10 -18.85 39.23
C ASP A 20 -38.41 -17.56 39.68
N GLY A 21 -37.85 -16.87 38.68
CA GLY A 21 -37.25 -15.54 38.82
C GLY A 21 -37.07 -14.90 37.46
N GLU A 22 -38.16 -14.84 36.72
CA GLU A 22 -38.37 -14.11 35.47
C GLU A 22 -37.97 -12.64 35.62
N ALA A 23 -36.67 -12.34 35.47
CA ALA A 23 -36.19 -10.98 35.25
C ALA A 23 -36.48 -10.63 33.78
N ALA A 24 -37.74 -10.30 33.54
CA ALA A 24 -38.19 -9.57 32.37
C ALA A 24 -37.18 -8.46 32.07
N ARG A 25 -36.51 -8.57 30.92
CA ARG A 25 -35.72 -7.51 30.34
C ARG A 25 -36.69 -6.42 29.88
N GLU A 26 -37.18 -5.64 30.83
CA GLU A 26 -37.97 -4.44 30.56
C GLU A 26 -37.00 -3.31 30.18
N ALA A 27 -36.26 -3.52 29.08
CA ALA A 27 -35.71 -2.43 28.31
C ALA A 27 -36.81 -2.02 27.34
N THR A 28 -37.69 -1.14 27.85
CA THR A 28 -38.59 -0.29 27.10
C THR A 28 -38.04 -0.03 25.71
N THR A 29 -38.78 -0.38 24.67
CA THR A 29 -38.55 0.10 23.30
C THR A 29 -38.72 1.61 23.31
N SER A 30 -37.66 2.34 23.71
CA SER A 30 -37.56 3.77 23.46
C SER A 30 -37.62 3.92 21.94
N GLU A 31 -38.70 4.51 21.43
CA GLU A 31 -38.84 4.82 20.01
C GLU A 31 -37.57 5.51 19.54
N TYR A 32 -36.86 4.87 18.62
CA TYR A 32 -35.63 5.43 18.08
C TYR A 32 -36.03 6.61 17.19
N GLU A 33 -35.93 7.81 17.73
CA GLU A 33 -36.24 9.05 17.00
C GLU A 33 -35.26 9.22 15.84
N VAL A 34 -35.79 9.11 14.63
CA VAL A 34 -35.07 9.32 13.38
C VAL A 34 -34.91 10.82 13.15
N GLY A 35 -33.69 11.27 12.85
CA GLY A 35 -33.37 12.68 12.65
C GLY A 35 -32.08 12.85 11.83
N TYR A 36 -31.61 14.09 11.67
CA TYR A 36 -30.38 14.35 10.94
C TYR A 36 -29.18 13.59 11.55
N GLY A 37 -28.50 12.78 10.74
CA GLY A 37 -27.39 11.92 11.19
C GLY A 37 -27.79 10.67 11.99
N LYS A 38 -29.09 10.40 12.19
CA LYS A 38 -29.63 9.24 12.92
C LYS A 38 -30.46 8.35 11.99
N PRO A 39 -29.82 7.51 11.15
CA PRO A 39 -30.53 6.68 10.19
C PRO A 39 -31.37 5.60 10.89
N PRO A 40 -32.57 5.27 10.38
CA PRO A 40 -33.49 4.32 11.00
C PRO A 40 -32.83 2.94 11.20
N LYS A 41 -33.05 2.34 12.37
CA LYS A 41 -32.46 1.03 12.72
C LYS A 41 -32.84 -0.10 11.75
N SER A 42 -34.03 -0.03 11.15
CA SER A 42 -34.56 -1.05 10.23
C SER A 42 -33.78 -1.15 8.92
N THR A 43 -33.13 -0.08 8.45
CA THR A 43 -32.40 -0.06 7.16
C THR A 43 -30.88 -0.06 7.31
N ARG A 44 -30.37 -0.02 8.55
CA ARG A 44 -28.93 -0.11 8.82
C ARG A 44 -28.41 -1.51 8.51
N PHE A 45 -27.24 -1.59 7.86
CA PHE A 45 -26.53 -2.86 7.71
C PHE A 45 -26.08 -3.38 9.07
N GLN A 46 -26.17 -4.70 9.24
CA GLN A 46 -25.71 -5.37 10.45
C GLN A 46 -24.17 -5.36 10.50
N PRO A 47 -23.55 -5.10 11.67
CA PRO A 47 -22.11 -5.18 11.80
C PRO A 47 -21.60 -6.56 11.41
N GLY A 48 -20.58 -6.62 10.56
CA GLY A 48 -20.01 -7.87 10.02
C GLY A 48 -20.64 -8.37 8.71
N GLN A 49 -21.83 -7.89 8.34
CA GLN A 49 -22.50 -8.27 7.09
C GLN A 49 -22.33 -7.15 6.05
N SER A 50 -21.75 -7.48 4.88
CA SER A 50 -21.75 -6.54 3.74
C SER A 50 -23.17 -6.32 3.24
N GLY A 51 -23.56 -5.06 3.02
CA GLY A 51 -24.83 -4.70 2.38
C GLY A 51 -24.97 -5.20 0.94
N ASN A 52 -23.84 -5.54 0.30
CA ASN A 52 -23.80 -6.23 -0.98
C ASN A 52 -22.99 -7.52 -0.83
N PRO A 53 -23.64 -8.68 -0.56
CA PRO A 53 -22.99 -9.98 -0.47
C PRO A 53 -22.34 -10.44 -1.79
N ARG A 54 -22.81 -9.92 -2.92
CA ARG A 54 -22.24 -10.15 -4.26
C ARG A 54 -21.11 -9.18 -4.61
N GLY A 55 -20.79 -8.22 -3.74
CA GLY A 55 -19.65 -7.33 -3.90
C GLY A 55 -18.33 -8.09 -3.81
N ARG A 56 -17.22 -7.41 -4.14
CA ARG A 56 -15.88 -8.03 -4.08
C ARG A 56 -15.63 -8.57 -2.65
N PRO A 57 -15.41 -9.89 -2.48
CA PRO A 57 -15.19 -10.44 -1.16
C PRO A 57 -13.93 -9.86 -0.53
N LYS A 58 -13.95 -9.67 0.79
CA LYS A 58 -12.78 -9.21 1.54
C LYS A 58 -11.68 -10.27 1.40
N GLY A 59 -10.49 -9.84 0.93
CA GLY A 59 -9.32 -10.71 0.86
C GLY A 59 -9.06 -11.42 -0.47
N THR A 60 -9.74 -11.08 -1.57
CA THR A 60 -9.31 -11.58 -2.90
C THR A 60 -7.89 -11.10 -3.17
N LYS A 61 -6.93 -12.03 -3.27
CA LYS A 61 -5.56 -11.74 -3.67
C LYS A 61 -5.56 -11.08 -5.03
N ASN A 62 -4.71 -10.08 -5.20
CA ASN A 62 -4.50 -9.46 -6.51
C ASN A 62 -3.34 -10.19 -7.20
N LEU A 63 -3.25 -10.09 -8.54
CA LEU A 63 -2.19 -10.76 -9.31
C LEU A 63 -0.78 -10.41 -8.82
N LYS A 64 -0.58 -9.18 -8.32
CA LYS A 64 0.70 -8.75 -7.75
C LYS A 64 1.03 -9.54 -6.48
N THR A 65 0.06 -9.77 -5.60
CA THR A 65 0.22 -10.59 -4.40
C THR A 65 0.56 -12.03 -4.75
N ASP A 66 -0.18 -12.65 -5.68
CA ASP A 66 0.07 -14.03 -6.10
C ASP A 66 1.46 -14.17 -6.73
N LEU A 67 1.87 -13.20 -7.56
CA LEU A 67 3.20 -13.19 -8.17
C LEU A 67 4.32 -13.06 -7.12
N ILE A 68 4.15 -12.21 -6.11
CA ILE A 68 5.15 -12.05 -5.04
C ILE A 68 5.27 -13.33 -4.22
N GLU A 69 4.14 -13.94 -3.84
CA GLU A 69 4.12 -15.21 -3.10
C GLU A 69 4.82 -16.32 -3.89
N GLU A 70 4.45 -16.50 -5.17
CA GLU A 70 5.05 -17.47 -6.07
C GLU A 70 6.56 -17.26 -6.19
N LEU A 71 7.02 -16.01 -6.39
CA LEU A 71 8.44 -15.68 -6.50
C LEU A 71 9.24 -15.97 -5.22
N HIS A 72 8.60 -15.93 -4.05
CA HIS A 72 9.22 -16.23 -2.75
C HIS A 72 9.33 -17.73 -2.46
N GLU A 73 8.58 -18.59 -3.15
CA GLU A 73 8.69 -20.03 -2.98
C GLU A 73 10.09 -20.55 -3.35
N THR A 74 10.53 -21.62 -2.68
CA THR A 74 11.86 -22.21 -2.91
C THR A 74 11.81 -23.40 -3.84
N ILE A 75 12.78 -23.45 -4.76
CA ILE A 75 13.04 -24.57 -5.67
C ILE A 75 14.47 -25.07 -5.50
N GLU A 76 14.71 -26.32 -5.88
CA GLU A 76 16.04 -26.90 -5.96
C GLU A 76 16.65 -26.66 -7.33
N ILE A 77 17.80 -26.00 -7.38
CA ILE A 77 18.57 -25.80 -8.61
C ILE A 77 19.94 -26.48 -8.49
N ARG A 78 20.45 -26.98 -9.61
CA ARG A 78 21.79 -27.56 -9.69
C ARG A 78 22.80 -26.50 -10.14
N GLU A 79 23.78 -26.21 -9.29
CA GLU A 79 24.91 -25.32 -9.59
C GLU A 79 26.17 -26.18 -9.70
N GLY A 80 26.53 -26.55 -10.93
CA GLY A 80 27.66 -27.44 -11.21
C GLY A 80 27.45 -28.84 -10.61
N ASN A 81 28.24 -29.18 -9.58
CA ASN A 81 28.19 -30.47 -8.89
C ASN A 81 27.37 -30.45 -7.58
N ARG A 82 26.77 -29.31 -7.21
CA ARG A 82 25.98 -29.18 -5.97
C ARG A 82 24.54 -28.79 -6.27
N THR A 83 23.60 -29.31 -5.50
CA THR A 83 22.19 -28.88 -5.50
C THR A 83 21.97 -27.89 -4.37
N ARG A 84 21.25 -26.79 -4.65
CA ARG A 84 20.92 -25.76 -3.66
C ARG A 84 19.45 -25.39 -3.73
N LYS A 85 18.83 -25.23 -2.55
CA LYS A 85 17.50 -24.61 -2.42
C LYS A 85 17.62 -23.10 -2.50
N VAL A 86 16.89 -22.49 -3.42
CA VAL A 86 16.85 -21.04 -3.64
C VAL A 86 15.43 -20.61 -3.98
N THR A 87 15.08 -19.34 -3.78
CA THR A 87 13.77 -18.82 -4.20
C THR A 87 13.62 -18.81 -5.73
N LYS A 88 12.40 -18.94 -6.24
CA LYS A 88 12.10 -18.83 -7.67
C LYS A 88 12.58 -17.49 -8.24
N GLN A 89 12.44 -16.40 -7.49
CA GLN A 89 13.00 -15.10 -7.86
C GLN A 89 14.52 -15.15 -8.05
N ARG A 90 15.26 -15.73 -7.08
CA ARG A 90 16.71 -15.81 -7.17
C ARG A 90 17.16 -16.72 -8.31
N ALA A 91 16.45 -17.82 -8.54
CA ALA A 91 16.69 -18.71 -9.67
C ALA A 91 16.45 -18.00 -11.02
N PHE A 92 15.37 -17.23 -11.13
CA PHE A 92 15.04 -16.45 -12.33
C PHE A 92 16.14 -15.44 -12.66
N VAL A 93 16.58 -14.65 -11.67
CA VAL A 93 17.68 -13.69 -11.85
C VAL A 93 18.96 -14.41 -12.30
N LYS A 94 19.34 -15.52 -11.63
CA LYS A 94 20.51 -16.33 -12.03
C LYS A 94 20.42 -16.82 -13.48
N ALA A 95 19.27 -17.33 -13.89
CA ALA A 95 19.06 -17.80 -15.26
C ALA A 95 19.19 -16.67 -16.28
N LEU A 96 18.63 -15.50 -15.96
CA LEU A 96 18.70 -14.31 -16.80
C LEU A 96 20.14 -13.81 -16.94
N THR A 97 20.90 -13.74 -15.85
CA THR A 97 22.33 -13.36 -15.88
C THR A 97 23.15 -14.35 -16.69
N ASN A 98 22.97 -15.66 -16.46
CA ASN A 98 23.68 -16.70 -17.20
C ASN A 98 23.37 -16.67 -18.70
N GLY A 99 22.11 -16.42 -19.08
CA GLY A 99 21.72 -16.25 -20.48
C GLY A 99 22.38 -15.04 -21.12
N SER A 100 22.47 -13.93 -20.38
CA SER A 100 23.14 -12.71 -20.82
C SER A 100 24.65 -12.93 -21.04
N ILE A 101 25.32 -13.60 -20.10
CA ILE A 101 26.75 -13.96 -20.20
C ILE A 101 27.01 -14.88 -21.41
N LYS A 102 26.06 -15.78 -21.72
CA LYS A 102 26.13 -16.67 -22.89
C LYS A 102 25.82 -15.98 -24.22
N GLY A 103 25.59 -14.66 -24.24
CA GLY A 103 25.35 -13.88 -25.46
C GLY A 103 23.89 -13.85 -25.93
N ASN A 104 22.93 -14.23 -25.10
CA ASN A 104 21.52 -14.07 -25.44
C ASN A 104 21.10 -12.60 -25.32
N ALA A 105 21.01 -11.91 -26.46
CA ALA A 105 20.67 -10.48 -26.52
C ALA A 105 19.33 -10.14 -25.84
N ARG A 106 18.32 -11.02 -25.90
CA ARG A 106 17.04 -10.78 -25.21
C ARG A 106 17.18 -10.85 -23.70
N SER A 107 17.96 -11.81 -23.19
CA SER A 107 18.26 -11.91 -21.77
C SER A 107 19.05 -10.70 -21.29
N ALA A 108 20.06 -10.28 -22.07
CA ALA A 108 20.87 -9.11 -21.78
C ALA A 108 20.02 -7.83 -21.74
N GLY A 109 19.11 -7.64 -22.71
CA GLY A 109 18.20 -6.49 -22.74
C GLY A 109 17.26 -6.46 -21.52
N LEU A 110 16.67 -7.60 -21.14
CA LEU A 110 15.81 -7.67 -19.96
C LEU A 110 16.61 -7.42 -18.67
N LEU A 111 17.81 -7.99 -18.56
CA LEU A 111 18.70 -7.76 -17.41
C LEU A 111 19.10 -6.29 -17.28
N LEU A 112 19.51 -5.65 -18.38
CA LEU A 112 19.86 -4.24 -18.39
C LEU A 112 18.66 -3.36 -18.00
N SER A 113 17.47 -3.66 -18.54
CA SER A 113 16.24 -2.93 -18.21
C SER A 113 15.85 -3.05 -16.73
N THR A 114 16.09 -4.22 -16.12
CA THR A 114 15.79 -4.45 -14.71
C THR A 114 16.84 -3.82 -13.81
N MET A 115 18.13 -3.88 -14.18
CA MET A 115 19.20 -3.16 -13.49
C MET A 115 18.94 -1.66 -13.47
N LEU A 116 18.62 -1.05 -14.61
CA LEU A 116 18.33 0.39 -14.68
C LEU A 116 17.17 0.76 -13.73
N ARG A 117 16.05 0.02 -13.77
CA ARG A 117 14.89 0.31 -12.92
C ARG A 117 15.11 0.10 -11.43
N VAL A 118 15.97 -0.85 -11.04
CA VAL A 118 16.20 -1.22 -9.63
C VAL A 118 17.40 -0.49 -9.01
N LEU A 119 18.43 -0.19 -9.81
CA LEU A 119 19.62 0.51 -9.35
C LEU A 119 19.45 2.04 -9.43
N ASP A 120 18.69 2.57 -10.39
CA ASP A 120 18.42 4.02 -10.46
C ASP A 120 17.48 4.49 -9.35
N THR A 121 16.69 3.58 -8.75
CA THR A 121 15.94 3.90 -7.53
C THR A 121 16.83 4.12 -6.30
N GLY A 122 18.16 3.96 -6.44
CA GLY A 122 19.18 4.20 -5.41
C GLY A 122 20.14 5.35 -5.68
N ALA A 123 19.93 6.16 -6.72
CA ALA A 123 20.64 7.45 -6.85
C ALA A 123 20.03 8.56 -5.96
N ASN A 124 19.13 8.20 -5.03
CA ASN A 124 18.60 9.08 -3.99
C ASN A 124 19.20 8.79 -2.59
N ASP A 125 20.19 7.90 -2.50
CA ASP A 125 20.99 7.67 -1.28
C ASP A 125 22.39 8.31 -1.37
N ILE A 126 22.68 9.08 -2.43
CA ILE A 126 23.55 10.24 -2.22
C ILE A 126 22.65 11.18 -1.46
N GLU A 127 22.93 11.39 -0.17
CA GLU A 127 22.42 12.50 0.61
C GLU A 127 22.25 13.68 -0.35
N ALA A 128 21.02 13.93 -0.80
CA ALA A 128 20.68 15.16 -1.46
C ALA A 128 20.78 16.17 -0.33
N SER A 129 22.00 16.62 -0.03
CA SER A 129 22.20 17.78 0.78
C SER A 129 21.39 18.86 0.07
N ASP A 130 20.38 19.41 0.75
CA ASP A 130 19.64 20.59 0.29
C ASP A 130 20.57 21.82 0.05
N GLU A 131 21.87 21.64 0.20
CA GLU A 131 22.94 22.57 -0.12
C GLU A 131 23.23 22.57 -1.63
N ILE A 132 22.73 23.59 -2.29
CA ILE A 132 23.11 23.95 -3.66
C ILE A 132 24.63 24.19 -3.67
N THR A 133 25.36 23.41 -4.47
CA THR A 133 26.80 23.61 -4.64
C THR A 133 27.08 24.98 -5.28
N ALA A 134 28.29 25.53 -5.07
CA ALA A 134 28.65 26.84 -5.62
C ALA A 134 28.47 26.90 -7.16
N ASP A 135 28.79 25.80 -7.85
CA ASP A 135 28.67 25.66 -9.29
C ASP A 135 27.19 25.65 -9.74
N GLU A 136 26.33 24.92 -9.02
CA GLU A 136 24.89 24.91 -9.29
C GLU A 136 24.27 26.29 -9.06
N ALA A 137 24.69 27.01 -8.02
CA ALA A 137 24.23 28.37 -7.74
C ALA A 137 24.67 29.37 -8.84
N GLU A 138 25.81 29.15 -9.49
CA GLU A 138 26.26 29.94 -10.63
C GLU A 138 25.41 29.68 -11.88
N ILE A 139 25.16 28.41 -12.20
CA ILE A 139 24.30 28.00 -13.32
C ILE A 139 22.88 28.60 -13.16
N LEU A 140 22.32 28.55 -11.95
CA LEU A 140 21.00 29.11 -11.66
C LEU A 140 20.95 30.63 -11.83
N ARG A 141 21.99 31.35 -11.38
CA ARG A 141 22.11 32.82 -11.57
C ARG A 141 22.18 33.20 -13.04
N GLU A 142 22.94 32.47 -13.84
CA GLU A 142 23.02 32.73 -15.28
C GLU A 142 21.69 32.43 -15.99
N PHE A 143 21.01 31.35 -15.59
CA PHE A 143 19.69 31.03 -16.11
C PHE A 143 18.66 32.12 -15.78
N GLU A 144 18.65 32.64 -14.55
CA GLU A 144 17.79 33.76 -14.16
C GLU A 144 18.10 35.02 -14.98
N ALA A 145 19.38 35.35 -15.16
CA ALA A 145 19.79 36.48 -15.99
C ALA A 145 19.35 36.31 -17.46
N ARG A 146 19.37 35.08 -17.99
CA ARG A 146 18.86 34.76 -19.33
C ARG A 146 17.35 34.93 -19.42
N LEU A 147 16.59 34.48 -18.42
CA LEU A 147 15.14 34.67 -18.36
C LEU A 147 14.77 36.15 -18.30
N ARG A 148 15.45 36.94 -17.46
CA ARG A 148 15.23 38.39 -17.36
C ARG A 148 15.54 39.10 -18.68
N ARG A 149 16.66 38.77 -19.35
CA ARG A 149 16.98 39.30 -20.69
C ARG A 149 15.90 38.97 -21.72
N ARG A 150 15.38 37.73 -21.70
CA ARG A 150 14.31 37.31 -22.61
C ARG A 150 13.00 38.06 -22.32
N ALA A 151 12.65 38.24 -21.05
CA ALA A 151 11.46 38.98 -20.64
C ALA A 151 11.54 40.46 -21.04
N VAL A 152 12.69 41.11 -20.81
CA VAL A 152 12.90 42.50 -21.24
C VAL A 152 12.80 42.61 -22.76
N ALA A 153 13.49 41.75 -23.52
CA ALA A 153 13.43 41.75 -24.98
C ALA A 153 12.00 41.51 -25.53
N SER A 154 11.18 40.69 -24.86
CA SER A 154 9.77 40.53 -25.24
C SER A 154 8.89 41.75 -24.88
N THR A 155 9.30 42.56 -23.89
CA THR A 155 8.54 43.74 -23.44
C THR A 155 8.88 44.96 -24.30
N THR A 156 10.15 45.18 -24.65
CA THR A 156 10.55 46.26 -25.58
C THR A 156 10.00 46.05 -26.99
N ALA A 157 9.86 44.80 -27.44
CA ALA A 157 9.22 44.51 -28.72
C ALA A 157 7.71 44.85 -28.75
N ALA A 158 7.05 44.96 -27.59
CA ALA A 158 5.64 45.33 -27.49
C ALA A 158 5.41 46.86 -27.46
N ASP A 159 6.37 47.64 -26.94
CA ASP A 159 6.24 49.10 -26.82
C ASP A 159 6.47 49.85 -28.14
N GLU A 160 7.32 49.33 -29.04
CA GLU A 160 7.58 49.97 -30.33
C GLU A 160 6.42 49.86 -31.34
N GLN A 161 5.41 49.02 -31.08
CA GLN A 161 4.25 48.84 -31.96
C GLN A 161 3.03 49.69 -31.56
N GLY A 162 3.11 50.43 -30.44
CA GLY A 162 2.02 51.27 -29.91
C GLY A 162 2.02 52.74 -30.35
N SER A 163 3.07 53.25 -30.99
CA SER A 163 3.18 54.67 -31.36
C SER A 163 3.06 54.91 -32.87
N LYS A 164 1.88 54.69 -33.45
CA LYS A 164 1.49 55.32 -34.73
C LYS A 164 0.59 56.53 -34.40
N PRO A 165 0.99 57.78 -34.72
CA PRO A 165 0.12 58.92 -34.49
C PRO A 165 -1.06 58.85 -35.47
N LEU A 166 -2.27 58.91 -34.92
CA LEU A 166 -3.50 59.22 -35.64
C LEU A 166 -3.41 60.69 -36.10
N SER A 167 -2.95 60.92 -37.33
CA SER A 167 -3.22 62.18 -38.03
C SER A 167 -4.49 62.02 -38.84
N GLY A 168 -5.59 62.55 -38.30
CA GLY A 168 -6.81 62.80 -39.03
C GLY A 168 -6.74 64.11 -39.82
N GLU A 169 -7.85 64.34 -40.52
CA GLU A 169 -8.35 65.59 -41.11
C GLU A 169 -8.10 65.83 -42.61
N SER A 170 -9.25 65.74 -43.30
CA SER A 170 -9.77 66.58 -44.40
C SER A 170 -9.35 66.27 -45.84
#